data_AF-A0A843UD24-F1
#
_entry.id   AF-A0A843UD24-F1
#
_cell.length_a   1.000
_cell.length_b   1.000
_cell.length_c   1.000
_cell.angle_alpha   90.00
_cell.angle_beta   90.00
_cell.angle_gamma   90.00
#
_symmetry.space_group_name_H-M   'P 1'
#
loop_
_entity.id
_entity.type
_entity.pdbx_description
1 polymer ?
#
loop_
_entity_poly.entity_id
_entity_poly.type
_entity_poly.pdbx_seq_one_letter_code
_entity_poly.pdbx_strand_id
1 'polypeptide(L)'
;MWRQGARAIRRSFRGYSAAARRQIEDEGDWRFAPEWWEPESGGLNVFQQHSSHGNGLVSVVAHPSSRPAPEQWPAIERSLQQRYVEIHPESDPSTQLSILGYQWRVLRFNNITRQSTAKVMAAYRKSDPGSLYVMQQPHCLAVPCKFLSLFVIRSASIHVLEIDPVVVSASIQAMGFPVCEVKDMSGGSFRLIDSPNQDLWQGIQERLCLYISDAEDFILGNDNLYDLVFIDAYDGDDIFPHKLWDPDGPFLKSLADRLHPDHGTAVVNLHADSDILAPETDYFHHFESILPMGKYVSQVCRAYKRHVGLAYKVSVPWLCNISLVACRRGGGGGRGLALSPDRNFLLNSLVAKSSLVESVLDLPFPCLQYIKTGFAFID
;
A
#
# COMPACT_ATOMS: atom_id res chain seq x y z
N MET A 1 -49.81 -27.45 -16.06
CA MET A 1 -50.02 -25.99 -16.03
C MET A 1 -48.88 -25.30 -15.28
N TRP A 2 -47.68 -25.17 -15.85
CA TRP A 2 -46.62 -24.28 -15.36
C TRP A 2 -45.73 -23.91 -16.55
N ARG A 3 -46.13 -22.86 -17.27
CA ARG A 3 -45.34 -22.12 -18.26
C ARG A 3 -45.83 -20.69 -18.20
N GLN A 4 -45.16 -19.84 -17.44
CA GLN A 4 -44.99 -18.39 -17.65
C GLN A 4 -44.34 -17.81 -16.40
N GLY A 5 -43.21 -17.14 -16.59
CA GLY A 5 -42.37 -16.59 -15.52
C GLY A 5 -40.93 -16.33 -15.96
N ALA A 6 -40.50 -16.90 -17.09
CA ALA A 6 -39.23 -16.59 -17.73
C ALA A 6 -39.42 -15.53 -18.82
N ARG A 7 -39.65 -14.26 -18.46
CA ARG A 7 -39.61 -13.10 -19.40
C ARG A 7 -39.72 -11.74 -18.69
N ALA A 8 -38.76 -11.41 -17.82
CA ALA A 8 -38.63 -10.04 -17.31
C ALA A 8 -37.21 -9.67 -16.82
N ILE A 9 -36.14 -10.19 -17.43
CA ILE A 9 -34.76 -9.66 -17.23
C ILE A 9 -34.06 -9.62 -18.60
N ARG A 10 -34.62 -8.86 -19.54
CA ARG A 10 -34.00 -8.51 -20.81
C ARG A 10 -34.52 -7.14 -21.21
N ARG A 11 -34.08 -6.10 -20.50
CA ARG A 11 -34.16 -4.67 -20.91
C ARG A 11 -33.58 -3.78 -19.81
N SER A 12 -32.24 -3.66 -19.77
CA SER A 12 -31.53 -2.40 -19.45
C SER A 12 -30.00 -2.50 -19.64
N PHE A 13 -29.46 -3.50 -20.34
CA PHE A 13 -28.09 -3.43 -20.87
C PHE A 13 -28.13 -2.73 -22.22
N ARG A 14 -28.35 -1.41 -22.20
CA ARG A 14 -28.14 -0.55 -23.36
C ARG A 14 -26.88 0.28 -23.11
N GLY A 15 -25.79 -0.19 -23.71
CA GLY A 15 -24.66 0.63 -24.16
C GLY A 15 -23.91 1.43 -23.09
N TYR A 16 -23.11 0.75 -22.27
CA TYR A 16 -21.82 1.36 -21.92
C TYR A 16 -20.91 1.15 -23.13
N SER A 17 -20.87 2.17 -23.98
CA SER A 17 -19.86 2.29 -25.01
C SER A 17 -18.49 2.03 -24.37
N ALA A 18 -17.70 1.14 -24.97
CA ALA A 18 -16.27 1.02 -24.72
C ALA A 18 -15.56 2.27 -25.25
N ALA A 19 -15.93 3.42 -24.70
CA ALA A 19 -15.41 4.72 -25.07
C ALA A 19 -13.96 4.78 -24.57
N ALA A 20 -13.04 4.66 -25.54
CA ALA A 20 -11.64 5.07 -25.48
C ALA A 20 -11.03 5.00 -24.06
N ARG A 21 -10.72 3.79 -23.60
CA ARG A 21 -9.80 3.62 -22.47
C ARG A 21 -8.50 4.34 -22.85
N ARG A 22 -8.22 5.48 -22.21
CA ARG A 22 -6.83 5.90 -22.05
C ARG A 22 -6.16 4.72 -21.37
N GLN A 23 -5.33 3.99 -22.10
CA GLN A 23 -4.41 3.02 -21.54
C GLN A 23 -3.44 3.88 -20.72
N ILE A 24 -3.80 4.17 -19.47
CA ILE A 24 -2.87 4.82 -18.55
C ILE A 24 -1.82 3.74 -18.28
N GLU A 25 -0.61 3.98 -18.76
CA GLU A 25 0.51 3.08 -18.51
C GLU A 25 0.89 3.23 -17.03
N ASP A 26 0.53 2.24 -16.21
CA ASP A 26 1.06 2.12 -14.86
C ASP A 26 2.57 1.88 -14.97
N GLU A 27 3.36 2.86 -14.59
CA GLU A 27 4.82 2.80 -14.65
C GLU A 27 5.41 1.82 -13.64
N GLY A 28 4.63 1.43 -12.62
CA GLY A 28 4.97 0.36 -11.69
C GLY A 28 4.70 -1.05 -12.23
N ASP A 29 4.09 -1.18 -13.40
CA ASP A 29 3.84 -2.48 -14.02
C ASP A 29 5.16 -3.23 -14.29
N TRP A 30 5.14 -4.56 -14.15
CA TRP A 30 6.27 -5.45 -14.45
C TRP A 30 6.81 -5.30 -15.87
N ARG A 31 6.03 -4.77 -16.82
CA ARG A 31 6.52 -4.38 -18.15
C ARG A 31 7.66 -3.37 -18.10
N PHE A 32 7.75 -2.58 -17.04
CA PHE A 32 8.83 -1.60 -16.80
C PHE A 32 9.86 -2.09 -15.79
N ALA A 33 9.79 -3.37 -15.37
CA ALA A 33 10.74 -3.98 -14.44
C ALA A 33 12.22 -3.79 -14.82
N PRO A 34 12.64 -3.73 -16.10
CA PRO A 34 14.04 -3.41 -16.41
C PRO A 34 14.54 -2.07 -15.83
N GLU A 35 13.68 -1.09 -15.53
CA GLU A 35 14.12 0.19 -14.94
C GLU A 35 14.31 0.14 -13.42
N TRP A 36 13.62 -0.78 -12.74
CA TRP A 36 13.51 -0.76 -11.27
C TRP A 36 13.73 -2.11 -10.58
N TRP A 37 13.56 -3.21 -11.31
CA TRP A 37 13.90 -4.56 -10.88
C TRP A 37 15.35 -4.88 -11.24
N GLU A 38 15.76 -4.82 -12.51
CA GLU A 38 17.12 -5.20 -12.93
C GLU A 38 17.72 -4.15 -13.88
N PRO A 39 18.05 -2.97 -13.35
CA PRO A 39 18.57 -1.88 -14.16
C PRO A 39 19.95 -2.20 -14.72
N GLU A 40 20.04 -2.19 -16.04
CA GLU A 40 21.28 -2.42 -16.81
C GLU A 40 22.38 -1.40 -16.49
N SER A 41 22.00 -0.19 -16.05
CA SER A 41 22.88 0.98 -15.91
C SER A 41 23.66 1.07 -14.60
N GLY A 42 23.55 0.07 -13.71
CA GLY A 42 24.07 0.18 -12.36
C GLY A 42 23.29 1.23 -11.55
N GLY A 43 23.40 1.18 -10.22
CA GLY A 43 22.67 2.07 -9.33
C GLY A 43 23.59 2.88 -8.45
N LEU A 44 23.16 4.10 -8.09
CA LEU A 44 23.87 4.92 -7.13
C LEU A 44 23.31 4.67 -5.72
N ASN A 45 24.17 4.29 -4.78
CA ASN A 45 23.77 4.25 -3.38
C ASN A 45 23.56 5.67 -2.86
N VAL A 46 22.35 5.96 -2.38
CA VAL A 46 21.96 7.29 -1.87
C VAL A 46 21.63 7.26 -0.38
N PHE A 47 21.61 6.08 0.22
CA PHE A 47 21.45 5.89 1.66
C PHE A 47 22.01 4.52 2.03
N GLN A 48 22.76 4.47 3.13
CA GLN A 48 23.25 3.22 3.67
C GLN A 48 23.49 3.34 5.17
N GLN A 49 22.87 2.46 5.95
CA GLN A 49 23.04 2.44 7.40
C GLN A 49 22.75 1.04 7.96
N HIS A 50 23.47 0.67 9.02
CA HIS A 50 23.20 -0.58 9.75
C HIS A 50 22.04 -0.39 10.75
N SER A 51 21.10 -1.32 10.71
CA SER A 51 19.99 -1.46 11.64
C SER A 51 20.34 -2.38 12.79
N SER A 52 19.88 -2.01 13.99
CA SER A 52 19.89 -2.84 15.19
C SER A 52 18.61 -3.68 15.38
N HIS A 53 17.63 -3.59 14.46
CA HIS A 53 16.29 -4.20 14.57
C HIS A 53 16.13 -5.41 13.63
N GLY A 54 17.23 -6.11 13.34
CA GLY A 54 17.20 -7.36 12.55
C GLY A 54 17.27 -7.16 11.03
N ASN A 55 17.09 -5.94 10.52
CA ASN A 55 17.17 -5.65 9.07
C ASN A 55 18.60 -5.62 8.52
N GLY A 56 19.61 -5.71 9.38
CA GLY A 56 21.02 -5.70 9.00
C GLY A 56 21.41 -4.41 8.28
N LEU A 57 21.97 -4.49 7.07
CA LEU A 57 22.32 -3.30 6.29
C LEU A 57 21.10 -2.78 5.51
N VAL A 58 20.56 -1.62 5.88
CA VAL A 58 19.53 -0.92 5.12
C VAL A 58 20.20 -0.04 4.08
N SER A 59 19.86 -0.22 2.80
CA SER A 59 20.40 0.59 1.71
C SER A 59 19.31 1.04 0.73
N VAL A 60 19.49 2.22 0.14
CA VAL A 60 18.65 2.72 -0.95
C VAL A 60 19.51 2.98 -2.17
N VAL A 61 19.12 2.36 -3.28
CA VAL A 61 19.79 2.51 -4.56
C VAL A 61 18.89 3.30 -5.52
N ALA A 62 19.49 4.27 -6.20
CA ALA A 62 18.85 5.14 -7.17
C ALA A 62 19.14 4.66 -8.59
N HIS A 63 18.10 4.61 -9.41
CA HIS A 63 18.18 4.33 -10.83
C HIS A 63 17.43 5.43 -11.60
N PRO A 64 17.91 5.84 -12.78
CA PRO A 64 17.17 6.79 -13.61
C PRO A 64 15.81 6.19 -14.01
N SER A 65 14.77 7.02 -14.05
CA SER A 65 13.49 6.66 -14.66
C SER A 65 13.39 7.34 -16.01
N SER A 66 12.94 6.60 -17.03
CA SER A 66 12.78 7.15 -18.39
C SER A 66 11.58 8.09 -18.52
N ARG A 67 10.75 8.19 -17.48
CA ARG A 67 9.43 8.80 -17.52
C ARG A 67 9.18 9.68 -16.29
N PRO A 68 8.21 10.61 -16.36
CA PRO A 68 7.60 11.13 -17.59
C PRO A 68 8.65 11.71 -18.54
N ALA A 69 8.32 11.74 -19.83
CA ALA A 69 9.24 12.24 -20.84
C ALA A 69 9.49 13.75 -20.64
N PRO A 70 10.68 14.29 -20.99
CA PRO A 70 11.03 15.69 -20.75
C PRO A 70 10.01 16.71 -21.30
N GLU A 71 9.30 16.37 -22.37
CA GLU A 71 8.27 17.22 -22.99
C GLU A 71 7.05 17.43 -22.07
N GLN A 72 6.83 16.52 -21.11
CA GLN A 72 5.74 16.59 -20.15
C GLN A 72 6.11 17.42 -18.91
N TRP A 73 7.40 17.62 -18.63
CA TRP A 73 7.88 18.31 -17.43
C TRP A 73 7.33 19.73 -17.29
N PRO A 74 7.23 20.57 -18.35
CA PRO A 74 6.68 21.93 -18.21
C PRO A 74 5.23 21.99 -17.72
N ALA A 75 4.42 20.95 -17.97
CA ALA A 75 3.06 20.88 -17.44
C ALA A 75 3.06 20.52 -15.94
N ILE A 76 3.97 19.64 -15.54
CA ILE A 76 4.14 19.20 -14.15
C ILE A 76 4.75 20.34 -13.32
N GLU A 77 5.78 21.03 -13.81
CA GLU A 77 6.39 22.20 -13.17
C GLU A 77 5.36 23.30 -12.91
N ARG A 78 4.49 23.61 -13.88
CA ARG A 78 3.37 24.55 -13.67
C ARG A 78 2.43 24.10 -12.56
N SER A 79 2.12 22.80 -12.53
CA SER A 79 1.25 22.24 -11.49
C SER A 79 1.92 22.31 -10.11
N LEU A 80 3.22 22.01 -10.00
CA LEU A 80 3.99 22.14 -8.77
C LEU A 80 4.06 23.58 -8.29
N GLN A 81 4.30 24.51 -9.23
CA GLN A 81 4.35 25.94 -8.95
C GLN A 81 3.04 26.45 -8.36
N GLN A 82 1.90 26.04 -8.93
CA GLN A 82 0.59 26.42 -8.43
C GLN A 82 0.40 25.95 -6.98
N ARG A 83 0.75 24.69 -6.68
CA ARG A 83 0.67 24.15 -5.31
C ARG A 83 1.57 24.88 -4.34
N TYR A 84 2.79 25.21 -4.78
CA TYR A 84 3.76 25.94 -3.96
C TYR A 84 3.21 27.30 -3.55
N VAL A 85 2.61 28.05 -4.49
CA VAL A 85 1.99 29.36 -4.24
C VAL A 85 0.74 29.24 -3.35
N GLU A 86 -0.05 28.18 -3.48
CA GLU A 86 -1.20 27.92 -2.60
C GLU A 86 -0.78 27.72 -1.14
N ILE A 87 0.37 27.10 -0.90
CA ILE A 87 0.90 26.83 0.45
C ILE A 87 1.62 28.06 1.02
N HIS A 88 2.31 28.82 0.16
CA HIS A 88 3.09 30.01 0.53
C HIS A 88 2.60 31.26 -0.21
N PRO A 89 1.43 31.83 0.15
CA PRO A 89 0.86 32.97 -0.56
C PRO A 89 1.72 34.25 -0.47
N GLU A 90 2.54 34.36 0.58
CA GLU A 90 3.54 35.42 0.78
C GLU A 90 4.89 35.17 0.07
N SER A 91 5.08 34.02 -0.58
CA SER A 91 6.32 33.72 -1.29
C SER A 91 6.54 34.66 -2.49
N ASP A 92 7.80 34.95 -2.79
CA ASP A 92 8.16 35.77 -3.95
C ASP A 92 7.60 35.11 -5.23
N PRO A 93 6.76 35.82 -6.03
CA PRO A 93 6.24 35.34 -7.30
C PRO A 93 7.33 34.90 -8.30
N SER A 94 8.58 35.31 -8.09
CA SER A 94 9.74 34.91 -8.89
C SER A 94 10.28 33.51 -8.54
N THR A 95 9.85 32.91 -7.43
CA THR A 95 10.26 31.57 -6.99
C THR A 95 9.73 30.53 -7.96
N GLN A 96 10.57 30.07 -8.88
CA GLN A 96 10.21 29.02 -9.85
C GLN A 96 10.85 27.68 -9.48
N LEU A 97 10.03 26.63 -9.41
CA LEU A 97 10.51 25.25 -9.32
C LEU A 97 10.78 24.66 -10.71
N SER A 98 11.90 23.95 -10.85
CA SER A 98 12.26 23.18 -12.04
C SER A 98 12.45 21.72 -11.67
N ILE A 99 12.07 20.82 -12.58
CA ILE A 99 12.35 19.40 -12.44
C ILE A 99 13.80 19.13 -12.85
N LEU A 100 14.53 18.41 -11.99
CA LEU A 100 15.86 17.89 -12.30
C LEU A 100 15.77 16.52 -13.00
N GLY A 101 14.82 15.69 -12.59
CA GLY A 101 14.54 14.41 -13.20
C GLY A 101 13.74 13.47 -12.31
N TYR A 102 13.55 12.24 -12.79
CA TYR A 102 12.84 11.17 -12.10
C TYR A 102 13.76 9.98 -11.88
N GLN A 103 13.61 9.34 -10.73
CA GLN A 103 14.43 8.21 -10.31
C GLN A 103 13.58 7.13 -9.66
N TRP A 104 13.91 5.88 -9.93
CA TRP A 104 13.48 4.75 -9.12
C TRP A 104 14.40 4.63 -7.90
N ARG A 105 13.80 4.45 -6.72
CA ARG A 105 14.49 4.20 -5.46
C ARG A 105 14.14 2.80 -5.00
N VAL A 106 15.16 1.98 -4.77
CA VAL A 106 15.00 0.59 -4.33
C VAL A 106 15.59 0.46 -2.93
N LEU A 107 14.72 0.25 -1.95
CA LEU A 107 15.10 -0.03 -0.56
C LEU A 107 15.39 -1.52 -0.41
N ARG A 108 16.55 -1.84 0.17
CA ARG A 108 17.06 -3.20 0.35
C ARG A 108 17.56 -3.42 1.77
N PHE A 109 17.44 -4.66 2.22
CA PHE A 109 18.08 -5.17 3.42
C PHE A 109 19.20 -6.13 3.03
N ASN A 110 20.36 -5.98 3.67
CA ASN A 110 21.58 -6.75 3.42
C ASN A 110 22.04 -6.77 1.95
N ASN A 111 21.63 -5.77 1.16
CA ASN A 111 21.79 -5.70 -0.30
C ASN A 111 21.14 -6.85 -1.10
N ILE A 112 20.42 -7.76 -0.44
CA ILE A 112 19.83 -8.97 -1.05
C ILE A 112 18.33 -8.80 -1.14
N THR A 113 17.65 -8.65 -0.01
CA THR A 113 16.18 -8.64 0.06
C THR A 113 15.67 -7.26 -0.35
N ARG A 114 15.00 -7.18 -1.51
CA ARG A 114 14.26 -5.97 -1.92
C ARG A 114 12.98 -5.88 -1.13
N GLN A 115 12.74 -4.72 -0.53
CA GLN A 115 11.61 -4.51 0.37
C GLN A 115 10.61 -3.50 -0.19
N SER A 116 11.06 -2.57 -1.03
CA SER A 116 10.23 -1.47 -1.49
C SER A 116 10.85 -0.78 -2.69
N THR A 117 10.04 -0.47 -3.70
CA THR A 117 10.46 0.28 -4.89
C THR A 117 9.53 1.45 -5.12
N ALA A 118 10.09 2.66 -5.11
CA ALA A 118 9.37 3.91 -5.26
C ALA A 118 9.88 4.71 -6.44
N LYS A 119 8.98 5.36 -7.18
CA LYS A 119 9.37 6.42 -8.09
C LYS A 119 9.44 7.74 -7.34
N VAL A 120 10.47 8.53 -7.63
CA VAL A 120 10.76 9.78 -6.96
C VAL A 120 11.07 10.86 -8.00
N MET A 121 10.49 12.04 -7.80
CA MET A 121 10.82 13.25 -8.55
C MET A 121 11.83 14.06 -7.76
N ALA A 122 12.86 14.56 -8.45
CA ALA A 122 13.79 15.56 -7.93
C ALA A 122 13.51 16.91 -8.60
N ALA A 123 13.45 17.96 -7.80
CA ALA A 123 13.23 19.34 -8.25
C ALA A 123 14.16 20.30 -7.49
N TYR A 124 14.35 21.49 -8.04
CA TYR A 124 15.15 22.56 -7.42
C TYR A 124 14.49 23.91 -7.67
N ARG A 125 14.84 24.91 -6.86
CA ARG A 125 14.44 26.29 -7.06
C ARG A 125 15.39 26.96 -8.04
N LYS A 126 14.87 27.60 -9.10
CA LYS A 126 15.73 28.30 -10.08
C LYS A 126 16.58 29.40 -9.47
N SER A 127 16.06 30.10 -8.44
CA SER A 127 16.79 31.15 -7.73
C SER A 127 17.86 30.61 -6.77
N ASP A 128 17.80 29.31 -6.43
CA ASP A 128 18.77 28.63 -5.58
C ASP A 128 19.04 27.21 -6.13
N PRO A 129 19.94 27.06 -7.10
CA PRO A 129 20.28 25.77 -7.68
C PRO A 129 20.86 24.75 -6.69
N GLY A 130 21.27 25.19 -5.49
CA GLY A 130 21.70 24.30 -4.41
C GLY A 130 20.54 23.66 -3.65
N SER A 131 19.32 24.18 -3.79
CA SER A 131 18.13 23.59 -3.20
C SER A 131 17.76 22.28 -3.90
N LEU A 132 17.55 21.22 -3.13
CA LEU A 132 17.11 19.94 -3.65
C LEU A 132 15.83 19.51 -2.94
N TYR A 133 14.79 19.31 -3.74
CA TYR A 133 13.51 18.81 -3.30
C TYR A 133 13.27 17.43 -3.88
N VAL A 134 12.83 16.50 -3.04
CA VAL A 134 12.64 15.09 -3.38
C VAL A 134 11.22 14.67 -2.96
N MET A 135 10.44 14.14 -3.91
CA MET A 135 9.05 13.73 -3.66
C MET A 135 8.75 12.39 -4.29
N GLN A 136 8.36 11.43 -3.46
CA GLN A 136 7.81 10.17 -3.92
C GLN A 136 6.55 10.39 -4.77
N GLN A 137 6.41 9.67 -5.88
CA GLN A 137 5.28 9.76 -6.79
C GLN A 137 4.19 8.77 -6.33
N PRO A 138 3.11 9.23 -5.67
CA PRO A 138 2.14 8.33 -5.01
C PRO A 138 1.31 7.48 -5.97
N HIS A 139 1.26 7.86 -7.25
CA HIS A 139 0.47 7.21 -8.29
C HIS A 139 1.24 6.09 -9.03
N CYS A 140 2.47 5.79 -8.63
CA CYS A 140 3.32 4.81 -9.27
C CYS A 140 3.70 3.69 -8.28
N LEU A 141 3.21 2.47 -8.52
CA LEU A 141 3.29 1.34 -7.58
C LEU A 141 4.08 0.18 -8.20
N ALA A 142 5.42 0.20 -8.11
CA ALA A 142 6.28 -0.84 -8.72
C ALA A 142 6.36 -2.13 -7.90
N VAL A 143 6.83 -2.00 -6.66
CA VAL A 143 6.72 -3.03 -5.62
C VAL A 143 6.19 -2.25 -4.42
N PRO A 144 4.94 -2.50 -3.98
CA PRO A 144 4.21 -1.56 -3.15
C PRO A 144 5.06 -1.11 -1.98
N CYS A 145 5.46 0.17 -2.02
CA CYS A 145 5.98 0.83 -0.84
C CYS A 145 4.84 0.92 0.17
N LYS A 146 5.12 0.40 1.37
CA LYS A 146 4.33 0.24 2.59
C LYS A 146 3.35 1.37 2.98
N PHE A 147 3.37 2.52 2.33
CA PHE A 147 2.69 3.74 2.78
C PHE A 147 1.81 4.45 1.74
N LEU A 148 1.83 4.05 0.46
CA LEU A 148 1.36 4.94 -0.63
C LEU A 148 -0.14 4.94 -0.92
N SER A 149 -0.85 3.84 -0.71
CA SER A 149 -2.27 3.75 -1.07
C SER A 149 -3.18 4.59 -0.17
N LEU A 150 -2.73 4.93 1.04
CA LEU A 150 -3.51 5.71 2.02
C LEU A 150 -3.52 7.22 1.74
N PHE A 151 -2.49 7.75 1.07
CA PHE A 151 -2.40 9.17 0.73
C PHE A 151 -3.51 9.67 -0.18
N VAL A 152 -4.16 8.75 -0.88
CA VAL A 152 -5.26 9.01 -1.79
C VAL A 152 -6.54 9.40 -1.03
N ILE A 153 -6.69 9.02 0.24
CA ILE A 153 -7.83 9.43 1.07
C ILE A 153 -7.54 10.82 1.65
N ARG A 154 -7.95 11.86 0.91
CA ARG A 154 -7.64 13.28 1.14
C ARG A 154 -8.00 13.86 2.53
N SER A 155 -8.75 13.13 3.36
CA SER A 155 -9.16 13.58 4.70
C SER A 155 -8.89 12.57 5.81
N ALA A 156 -8.21 11.46 5.53
CA ALA A 156 -7.85 10.49 6.56
C ALA A 156 -6.75 11.05 7.47
N SER A 157 -6.87 10.79 8.77
CA SER A 157 -5.73 10.82 9.70
C SER A 157 -5.04 9.46 9.64
N ILE A 158 -3.72 9.46 9.50
CA ILE A 158 -2.93 8.28 9.18
C ILE A 158 -1.89 8.11 10.28
N HIS A 159 -2.00 7.01 11.02
CA HIS A 159 -0.94 6.55 11.91
C HIS A 159 -0.07 5.57 11.13
N VAL A 160 1.20 5.92 11.00
CA VAL A 160 2.21 5.09 10.37
C VAL A 160 3.05 4.47 11.47
N LEU A 161 3.29 3.17 11.39
CA LEU A 161 4.10 2.46 12.37
C LEU A 161 5.25 1.75 11.66
N GLU A 162 6.47 1.98 12.13
CA GLU A 162 7.67 1.30 11.67
C GLU A 162 8.56 0.99 12.88
N ILE A 163 8.98 -0.26 13.02
CA ILE A 163 9.77 -0.68 14.19
C ILE A 163 11.22 -0.19 14.09
N ASP A 164 11.73 -0.02 12.86
CA ASP A 164 13.13 0.30 12.63
C ASP A 164 13.37 1.78 12.30
N PRO A 165 14.01 2.57 13.20
CA PRO A 165 14.35 3.98 12.94
C PRO A 165 15.22 4.18 11.70
N VAL A 166 16.00 3.17 11.29
CA VAL A 166 16.83 3.24 10.09
C VAL A 166 15.98 3.16 8.83
N VAL A 167 14.92 2.34 8.83
CA VAL A 167 13.97 2.26 7.71
C VAL A 167 13.16 3.55 7.59
N VAL A 168 12.77 4.14 8.71
CA VAL A 168 12.17 5.48 8.75
C VAL A 168 13.11 6.52 8.13
N SER A 169 14.38 6.53 8.54
CA SER A 169 15.39 7.46 8.03
C SER A 169 15.61 7.30 6.53
N ALA A 170 15.74 6.06 6.05
CA ALA A 170 15.86 5.76 4.62
C ALA A 170 14.64 6.25 3.82
N SER A 171 13.44 6.04 4.36
CA SER A 171 12.18 6.44 3.72
C SER A 171 12.10 7.95 3.55
N ILE A 172 12.40 8.71 4.61
CA ILE A 172 12.34 10.17 4.61
C ILE A 172 13.47 10.77 3.77
N GLN A 173 14.71 10.30 3.95
CA GLN A 173 15.89 10.95 3.38
C GLN A 173 16.13 10.58 1.91
N ALA A 174 15.79 9.35 1.50
CA ALA A 174 16.15 8.84 0.19
C ALA A 174 14.97 8.37 -0.67
N MET A 175 13.88 7.89 -0.04
CA MET A 175 12.68 7.46 -0.78
C MET A 175 11.71 8.62 -1.06
N GLY A 176 11.97 9.81 -0.53
CA GLY A 176 11.14 11.00 -0.75
C GLY A 176 9.83 11.00 0.04
N PHE A 177 9.73 10.21 1.12
CA PHE A 177 8.58 10.20 2.02
C PHE A 177 8.45 11.56 2.74
N PRO A 178 7.23 12.08 2.98
CA PRO A 178 7.03 13.35 3.67
C PRO A 178 7.67 13.35 5.07
N VAL A 179 8.31 14.46 5.41
CA VAL A 179 8.76 14.70 6.79
C VAL A 179 7.52 14.96 7.64
N CYS A 180 7.25 14.04 8.56
CA CYS A 180 6.19 14.14 9.54
C CYS A 180 6.77 14.10 10.96
N GLU A 181 5.93 14.45 11.94
CA GLU A 181 6.27 14.34 13.34
C GLU A 181 6.46 12.87 13.71
N VAL A 182 7.64 12.55 14.27
CA VAL A 182 7.92 11.22 14.80
C VAL A 182 7.60 11.22 16.28
N LYS A 183 6.67 10.37 16.66
CA LYS A 183 6.18 10.22 18.02
C LYS A 183 6.72 8.94 18.64
N ASP A 184 7.21 9.08 19.86
CA ASP A 184 7.40 7.96 20.77
C ASP A 184 6.10 7.70 21.55
N MET A 185 5.91 6.46 21.99
CA MET A 185 4.80 6.03 22.85
C MET A 185 4.76 6.77 24.19
N SER A 186 5.89 7.35 24.63
CA SER A 186 5.96 8.21 25.82
C SER A 186 5.39 9.62 25.64
N GLY A 187 4.95 9.98 24.42
CA GLY A 187 4.46 11.32 24.07
C GLY A 187 5.57 12.30 23.69
N GLY A 188 6.83 11.85 23.68
CA GLY A 188 7.93 12.60 23.09
C GLY A 188 7.77 12.68 21.57
N SER A 189 7.89 13.88 21.01
CA SER A 189 7.86 14.10 19.57
C SER A 189 9.17 14.73 19.11
N PHE A 190 9.73 14.26 18.01
CA PHE A 190 10.85 14.92 17.36
C PHE A 190 10.65 14.95 15.84
N ARG A 191 11.22 15.97 15.21
CA ARG A 191 11.37 16.01 13.75
C ARG A 191 12.75 15.48 13.42
N LEU A 192 12.81 14.43 12.61
CA LEU A 192 14.08 13.82 12.23
C LEU A 192 14.99 14.84 11.52
N ILE A 193 14.43 15.70 10.66
CA ILE A 193 15.17 16.73 9.89
C ILE A 193 14.19 17.84 9.48
N ASP A 194 14.61 19.12 9.49
CA ASP A 194 13.92 20.17 8.73
C ASP A 194 14.24 19.99 7.24
N SER A 195 13.32 19.40 6.49
CA SER A 195 13.50 19.18 5.05
C SER A 195 12.73 20.23 4.24
N PRO A 196 13.33 20.76 3.16
CA PRO A 196 12.63 21.61 2.22
C PRO A 196 11.48 20.86 1.49
N ASN A 197 11.41 19.53 1.59
CA ASN A 197 10.41 18.70 0.91
C ASN A 197 8.97 18.88 1.41
N GLN A 198 8.75 19.51 2.58
CA GLN A 198 7.40 19.68 3.16
C GLN A 198 6.44 20.40 2.22
N ASP A 199 6.96 21.31 1.40
CA ASP A 199 6.18 22.13 0.48
C ASP A 199 5.59 21.33 -0.69
N LEU A 200 6.14 20.15 -0.99
CA LEU A 200 5.69 19.33 -2.13
C LEU A 200 4.45 18.48 -1.80
N TRP A 201 4.11 18.34 -0.53
CA TRP A 201 3.14 17.37 -0.05
C TRP A 201 1.76 17.94 0.31
N GLN A 202 1.48 19.21 0.03
CA GLN A 202 0.14 19.82 0.21
C GLN A 202 -0.48 19.57 1.61
N GLY A 203 0.32 19.65 2.67
CA GLY A 203 -0.17 19.46 4.04
C GLY A 203 -0.44 18.00 4.44
N ILE A 204 -0.04 17.00 3.63
CA ILE A 204 -0.19 15.58 4.02
C ILE A 204 0.50 15.27 5.34
N GLN A 205 1.60 15.96 5.62
CA GLN A 205 2.40 15.84 6.83
C GLN A 205 1.59 16.17 8.09
N GLU A 206 0.54 17.00 7.99
CA GLU A 206 -0.32 17.35 9.12
C GLU A 206 -1.29 16.22 9.49
N ARG A 207 -1.53 15.31 8.55
CA ARG A 207 -2.40 14.15 8.72
C ARG A 207 -1.63 12.87 9.00
N LEU A 208 -0.30 12.91 8.97
CA LEU A 208 0.58 11.78 9.25
C LEU A 208 1.14 11.87 10.66
N CYS A 209 0.93 10.83 11.45
CA CYS A 209 1.65 10.61 12.69
C CYS A 209 2.49 9.34 12.55
N LEU A 210 3.82 9.49 12.51
CA LEU A 210 4.73 8.36 12.44
C LEU A 210 5.15 7.95 13.84
N TYR A 211 5.03 6.66 14.13
CA TYR A 211 5.45 6.05 15.38
C TYR A 211 6.60 5.08 15.12
N ILE A 212 7.65 5.18 15.94
CA ILE A 212 8.70 4.17 15.97
C ILE A 212 8.39 3.22 17.13
N SER A 213 7.71 2.12 16.83
CA SER A 213 7.27 1.17 17.86
C SER A 213 6.93 -0.20 17.24
N ASP A 214 6.92 -1.23 18.09
CA ASP A 214 6.40 -2.55 17.73
C ASP A 214 4.87 -2.51 17.57
N ALA A 215 4.33 -3.27 16.61
CA ALA A 215 2.90 -3.27 16.30
C ALA A 215 2.00 -3.78 17.42
N GLU A 216 2.46 -4.75 18.20
CA GLU A 216 1.71 -5.23 19.35
C GLU A 216 1.76 -4.22 20.50
N ASP A 217 2.93 -3.67 20.79
CA ASP A 217 3.07 -2.67 21.85
C ASP A 217 2.24 -1.41 21.54
N PHE A 218 2.25 -0.97 20.28
CA PHE A 218 1.45 0.16 19.82
C PHE A 218 -0.05 -0.11 19.96
N ILE A 219 -0.57 -1.24 19.48
CA ILE A 219 -2.01 -1.52 19.51
C ILE A 219 -2.51 -1.74 20.95
N LEU A 220 -1.66 -2.27 21.83
CA LEU A 220 -1.98 -2.46 23.25
C LEU A 220 -1.96 -1.14 24.03
N GLY A 221 -1.03 -0.25 23.70
CA GLY A 221 -0.85 1.03 24.40
C GLY A 221 -1.74 2.17 23.89
N ASN A 222 -2.59 1.93 22.89
CA ASN A 222 -3.33 2.96 22.18
C ASN A 222 -4.85 2.69 22.20
N ASP A 223 -5.65 3.72 22.48
CA ASP A 223 -7.12 3.64 22.55
C ASP A 223 -7.86 4.18 21.32
N ASN A 224 -7.14 4.57 20.26
CA ASN A 224 -7.74 5.07 19.03
C ASN A 224 -8.50 3.96 18.29
N LEU A 225 -9.64 4.34 17.72
CA LEU A 225 -10.42 3.49 16.82
C LEU A 225 -10.04 3.76 15.36
N TYR A 226 -9.91 2.69 14.58
CA TYR A 226 -9.50 2.74 13.18
C TYR A 226 -10.58 2.20 12.25
N ASP A 227 -10.84 2.92 11.17
CA ASP A 227 -11.71 2.45 10.08
C ASP A 227 -10.99 1.42 9.21
N LEU A 228 -9.70 1.65 8.96
CA LEU A 228 -8.84 0.83 8.12
C LEU A 228 -7.50 0.63 8.81
N VAL A 229 -7.03 -0.62 8.87
CA VAL A 229 -5.69 -0.98 9.33
C VAL A 229 -5.02 -1.78 8.21
N PHE A 230 -3.82 -1.35 7.81
CA PHE A 230 -3.00 -2.08 6.86
C PHE A 230 -1.80 -2.68 7.59
N ILE A 231 -1.56 -3.97 7.39
CA ILE A 231 -0.44 -4.69 8.01
C ILE A 231 0.42 -5.27 6.90
N ASP A 232 1.63 -4.75 6.81
CA ASP A 232 2.64 -5.18 5.84
C ASP A 232 3.95 -5.39 6.59
N ALA A 233 4.02 -6.52 7.29
CA ALA A 233 5.08 -6.85 8.24
C ALA A 233 5.62 -8.24 7.96
N TYR A 234 6.94 -8.36 7.97
CA TYR A 234 7.64 -9.61 7.76
C TYR A 234 8.79 -9.70 8.74
N ASP A 235 9.15 -10.92 9.12
CA ASP A 235 10.46 -11.17 9.69
C ASP A 235 11.55 -11.09 8.59
N GLY A 236 12.81 -11.20 8.99
CA GLY A 236 13.94 -11.13 8.06
C GLY A 236 13.94 -12.23 6.98
N ASP A 237 13.10 -13.26 7.14
CA ASP A 237 12.95 -14.41 6.25
C ASP A 237 11.67 -14.34 5.41
N ASP A 238 11.04 -13.15 5.35
CA ASP A 238 9.84 -12.88 4.53
C ASP A 238 8.58 -13.62 5.02
N ILE A 239 8.56 -13.99 6.31
CA ILE A 239 7.45 -14.68 6.96
C ILE A 239 6.66 -13.67 7.82
N PHE A 240 5.33 -13.73 7.73
CA PHE A 240 4.49 -12.87 8.56
C PHE A 240 4.71 -13.20 10.07
N PRO A 241 4.98 -12.24 10.97
CA PRO A 241 5.38 -12.58 12.34
C PRO A 241 4.26 -13.27 13.14
N HIS A 242 4.55 -14.41 13.80
CA HIS A 242 3.57 -15.17 14.61
C HIS A 242 2.85 -14.30 15.65
N LYS A 243 3.58 -13.36 16.28
CA LYS A 243 3.05 -12.38 17.23
C LYS A 243 1.83 -11.60 16.68
N LEU A 244 1.77 -11.37 15.36
CA LEU A 244 0.70 -10.60 14.70
C LEU A 244 -0.49 -11.45 14.23
N TRP A 245 -0.48 -12.76 14.47
CA TRP A 245 -1.62 -13.63 14.16
C TRP A 245 -1.87 -14.76 15.15
N ASP A 246 -1.10 -14.84 16.25
CA ASP A 246 -1.33 -15.80 17.32
C ASP A 246 -2.81 -15.72 17.77
N PRO A 247 -3.60 -16.80 17.59
CA PRO A 247 -5.00 -16.80 17.97
C PRO A 247 -5.25 -16.57 19.47
N ASP A 248 -4.27 -16.89 20.31
CA ASP A 248 -4.35 -16.74 21.77
C ASP A 248 -3.48 -15.57 22.26
N GLY A 249 -2.79 -14.88 21.36
CA GLY A 249 -1.98 -13.69 21.62
C GLY A 249 -2.82 -12.42 21.83
N PRO A 250 -2.23 -11.37 22.44
CA PRO A 250 -2.95 -10.16 22.78
C PRO A 250 -3.16 -9.22 21.59
N PHE A 251 -2.33 -9.33 20.53
CA PHE A 251 -2.43 -8.49 19.33
C PHE A 251 -3.81 -8.56 18.65
N LEU A 252 -4.26 -9.74 18.20
CA LEU A 252 -5.49 -9.85 17.40
C LEU A 252 -6.74 -9.42 18.16
N LYS A 253 -6.79 -9.70 19.46
CA LYS A 253 -7.87 -9.24 20.33
C LYS A 253 -7.90 -7.72 20.41
N SER A 254 -6.75 -7.10 20.66
CA SER A 254 -6.63 -5.66 20.76
C SER A 254 -6.91 -4.98 19.42
N LEU A 255 -6.42 -5.52 18.31
CA LEU A 255 -6.75 -5.07 16.96
C LEU A 255 -8.26 -5.09 16.72
N ALA A 256 -8.95 -6.18 17.06
CA ALA A 256 -10.40 -6.27 16.90
C ALA A 256 -11.17 -5.23 17.75
N ASP A 257 -10.67 -4.94 18.95
CA ASP A 257 -11.22 -3.92 19.86
C ASP A 257 -10.87 -2.47 19.43
N ARG A 258 -9.86 -2.31 18.57
CA ARG A 258 -9.45 -1.03 17.97
C ARG A 258 -10.02 -0.77 16.58
N LEU A 259 -10.71 -1.74 15.98
CA LEU A 259 -11.41 -1.55 14.70
C LEU A 259 -12.81 -0.97 14.93
N HIS A 260 -13.22 -0.02 14.09
CA HIS A 260 -14.57 0.56 14.15
C HIS A 260 -15.64 -0.55 14.11
N PRO A 261 -16.62 -0.58 15.03
CA PRO A 261 -17.53 -1.72 15.17
C PRO A 261 -18.39 -2.00 13.93
N ASP A 262 -18.70 -0.98 13.14
CA ASP A 262 -19.61 -1.12 11.99
C ASP A 262 -18.93 -1.40 10.65
N HIS A 263 -17.70 -0.89 10.47
CA HIS A 263 -17.01 -0.89 9.17
C HIS A 263 -15.50 -1.05 9.26
N GLY A 264 -14.96 -1.25 10.48
CA GLY A 264 -13.54 -1.45 10.71
C GLY A 264 -13.01 -2.64 9.92
N THR A 265 -11.94 -2.40 9.15
CA THR A 265 -11.36 -3.41 8.26
C THR A 265 -9.85 -3.47 8.42
N ALA A 266 -9.33 -4.67 8.65
CA ALA A 266 -7.90 -4.96 8.58
C ALA A 266 -7.56 -5.59 7.22
N VAL A 267 -6.51 -5.10 6.59
CA VAL A 267 -5.95 -5.64 5.35
C VAL A 267 -4.51 -6.06 5.64
N VAL A 268 -4.22 -7.34 5.45
CA VAL A 268 -2.91 -7.94 5.72
C VAL A 268 -2.30 -8.38 4.40
N ASN A 269 -1.09 -7.90 4.11
CA ASN A 269 -0.28 -8.42 3.01
C ASN A 269 0.40 -9.72 3.49
N LEU A 270 0.25 -10.79 2.71
CA LEU A 270 0.83 -12.10 2.99
C LEU A 270 1.53 -12.59 1.73
N HIS A 271 2.76 -13.07 1.88
CA HIS A 271 3.44 -13.76 0.80
C HIS A 271 2.97 -15.23 0.76
N ALA A 272 2.79 -15.78 -0.43
CA ALA A 272 2.36 -17.17 -0.56
C ALA A 272 3.45 -18.12 -0.08
N ASP A 273 3.09 -19.01 0.85
CA ASP A 273 3.94 -20.10 1.29
C ASP A 273 3.98 -21.20 0.22
N SER A 274 5.10 -21.30 -0.48
CA SER A 274 5.40 -22.48 -1.29
C SER A 274 5.68 -23.61 -0.31
N ASP A 275 4.74 -24.55 -0.12
CA ASP A 275 4.86 -25.63 0.86
C ASP A 275 6.30 -26.15 1.00
N ILE A 276 6.94 -25.77 2.11
CA ILE A 276 8.22 -26.30 2.56
C ILE A 276 7.99 -27.81 2.72
N LEU A 277 8.48 -28.60 1.75
CA LEU A 277 8.44 -30.07 1.57
C LEU A 277 7.54 -30.63 0.44
N ALA A 278 7.71 -30.18 -0.81
CA ALA A 278 7.37 -31.05 -1.95
C ALA A 278 8.61 -31.87 -2.36
N PRO A 279 8.60 -33.21 -2.22
CA PRO A 279 9.65 -34.04 -2.78
C PRO A 279 9.59 -33.94 -4.31
N GLU A 280 10.75 -33.89 -4.95
CA GLU A 280 10.91 -33.86 -6.40
C GLU A 280 9.96 -34.86 -7.08
N THR A 281 8.94 -34.39 -7.79
CA THR A 281 8.37 -35.06 -8.97
C THR A 281 7.30 -34.21 -9.65
N ASP A 282 7.38 -34.22 -10.99
CA ASP A 282 6.44 -33.73 -12.00
C ASP A 282 6.26 -32.22 -12.21
N TYR A 283 7.15 -31.74 -13.07
CA TYR A 283 6.93 -30.64 -13.99
C TYR A 283 5.64 -30.85 -14.81
N PHE A 284 4.81 -29.80 -14.87
CA PHE A 284 3.68 -29.60 -15.79
C PHE A 284 2.35 -30.32 -15.50
N HIS A 285 1.61 -29.90 -14.46
CA HIS A 285 0.14 -29.97 -14.49
C HIS A 285 -0.56 -28.71 -13.93
N HIS A 286 -0.90 -27.81 -14.86
CA HIS A 286 -2.16 -27.04 -14.96
C HIS A 286 -2.66 -26.25 -13.73
N PHE A 287 -2.26 -24.97 -13.64
CA PHE A 287 -3.06 -23.74 -13.42
C PHE A 287 -4.44 -23.76 -12.68
N GLU A 288 -4.71 -24.69 -11.76
CA GLU A 288 -5.96 -24.72 -10.97
C GLU A 288 -5.81 -24.34 -9.48
N SER A 289 -4.66 -23.80 -9.05
CA SER A 289 -4.59 -23.00 -7.82
C SER A 289 -3.66 -21.81 -8.03
N ILE A 290 -4.23 -20.62 -8.23
CA ILE A 290 -3.50 -19.45 -8.74
C ILE A 290 -2.30 -19.05 -7.85
N LEU A 291 -2.33 -19.36 -6.55
CA LEU A 291 -1.17 -19.63 -5.68
C LEU A 291 -1.67 -20.65 -4.63
N PRO A 292 -1.02 -21.80 -4.39
CA PRO A 292 -1.44 -22.69 -3.31
C PRO A 292 -1.35 -21.93 -1.97
N MET A 293 -2.38 -22.05 -1.13
CA MET A 293 -2.25 -21.67 0.28
C MET A 293 -1.56 -22.84 0.96
N GLY A 294 -0.35 -22.64 1.45
CA GLY A 294 0.20 -23.55 2.42
C GLY A 294 -0.51 -23.43 3.75
N LYS A 295 -0.12 -24.32 4.67
CA LYS A 295 -0.74 -24.44 5.99
C LYS A 295 -0.61 -23.16 6.79
N TYR A 296 0.48 -22.42 6.61
CA TYR A 296 0.78 -21.24 7.40
C TYR A 296 -0.17 -20.10 7.03
N VAL A 297 -0.31 -19.75 5.74
CA VAL A 297 -1.23 -18.67 5.30
C VAL A 297 -2.68 -19.02 5.69
N SER A 298 -3.08 -20.29 5.61
CA SER A 298 -4.41 -20.71 6.04
C SER A 298 -4.66 -20.52 7.53
N GLN A 299 -3.64 -20.68 8.39
CA GLN A 299 -3.76 -20.44 9.83
C GLN A 299 -3.92 -18.95 10.13
N VAL A 300 -3.13 -18.10 9.48
CA VAL A 300 -3.24 -16.63 9.59
C VAL A 300 -4.66 -16.18 9.23
N CYS A 301 -5.19 -16.61 8.08
CA CYS A 301 -6.54 -16.23 7.65
C CYS A 301 -7.62 -16.63 8.66
N ARG A 302 -7.53 -17.83 9.25
CA ARG A 302 -8.49 -18.32 10.26
C ARG A 302 -8.39 -17.53 11.56
N ALA A 303 -7.20 -17.14 11.97
CA ALA A 303 -7.00 -16.34 13.18
C ALA A 303 -7.67 -14.97 13.06
N TYR A 304 -7.42 -14.24 11.96
CA TYR A 304 -8.08 -12.95 11.69
C TYR A 304 -9.59 -13.09 11.58
N LYS A 305 -10.09 -14.13 10.89
CA LYS A 305 -11.52 -14.42 10.82
C LYS A 305 -12.14 -14.60 12.21
N ARG A 306 -11.50 -15.40 13.08
CA ARG A 306 -11.98 -15.70 14.43
C ARG A 306 -12.14 -14.44 15.29
N HIS A 307 -11.21 -13.49 15.18
CA HIS A 307 -11.20 -12.29 16.03
C HIS A 307 -11.94 -11.10 15.43
N VAL A 308 -11.83 -10.87 14.13
CA VAL A 308 -12.37 -9.67 13.47
C VAL A 308 -13.77 -9.90 12.89
N GLY A 309 -14.02 -11.08 12.31
CA GLY A 309 -15.33 -11.44 11.75
C GLY A 309 -15.28 -11.95 10.32
N LEU A 310 -15.86 -11.20 9.37
CA LEU A 310 -15.91 -11.61 7.98
C LEU A 310 -14.51 -11.54 7.37
N ALA A 311 -14.05 -12.58 6.68
CA ALA A 311 -12.75 -12.57 6.04
C ALA A 311 -12.79 -13.14 4.61
N TYR A 312 -12.02 -12.53 3.72
CA TYR A 312 -11.77 -12.99 2.36
C TYR A 312 -10.35 -12.62 1.97
N LYS A 313 -9.84 -13.20 0.88
CA LYS A 313 -8.54 -12.86 0.34
C LYS A 313 -8.61 -12.56 -1.14
N VAL A 314 -7.65 -11.79 -1.63
CA VAL A 314 -7.42 -11.52 -3.04
C VAL A 314 -5.97 -11.87 -3.37
N SER A 315 -5.76 -12.88 -4.20
CA SER A 315 -4.44 -13.28 -4.68
C SER A 315 -4.04 -12.48 -5.91
N VAL A 316 -2.80 -12.00 -5.94
CA VAL A 316 -2.18 -11.33 -7.08
C VAL A 316 -1.01 -12.21 -7.57
N PRO A 317 -1.28 -13.21 -8.42
CA PRO A 317 -0.33 -14.29 -8.74
C PRO A 317 1.04 -13.82 -9.25
N TRP A 318 1.08 -12.79 -10.08
CA TRP A 318 2.34 -12.25 -10.61
C TRP A 318 3.19 -11.50 -9.57
N LEU A 319 2.62 -11.18 -8.41
CA LEU A 319 3.34 -10.62 -7.26
C LEU A 319 3.63 -11.67 -6.18
N CYS A 320 3.22 -12.92 -6.36
CA CYS A 320 3.25 -13.95 -5.30
C CYS A 320 2.61 -13.51 -3.97
N ASN A 321 1.70 -12.53 -4.03
CA ASN A 321 1.10 -11.90 -2.86
C ASN A 321 -0.38 -12.24 -2.70
N ILE A 322 -0.80 -12.25 -1.45
CA ILE A 322 -2.17 -12.49 -1.00
C ILE A 322 -2.55 -11.34 -0.08
N SER A 323 -3.55 -10.56 -0.48
CA SER A 323 -4.17 -9.58 0.42
C SER A 323 -5.31 -10.24 1.17
N LEU A 324 -5.12 -10.52 2.46
CA LEU A 324 -6.18 -10.94 3.37
C LEU A 324 -6.94 -9.70 3.84
N VAL A 325 -8.27 -9.73 3.75
CA VAL A 325 -9.15 -8.68 4.23
C VAL A 325 -10.06 -9.27 5.31
N ALA A 326 -10.06 -8.67 6.49
CA ALA A 326 -10.90 -9.02 7.61
C ALA A 326 -11.72 -7.81 8.08
N CYS A 327 -13.04 -7.90 8.00
CA CYS A 327 -13.97 -6.83 8.30
C CYS A 327 -14.79 -7.16 9.56
N ARG A 328 -14.98 -6.15 10.40
CA ARG A 328 -15.99 -6.17 11.46
C ARG A 328 -17.37 -6.39 10.82
N ARG A 329 -18.15 -7.32 11.37
CA ARG A 329 -19.57 -7.43 10.97
C ARG A 329 -20.31 -6.23 11.53
N GLY A 330 -20.88 -5.40 10.65
CA GLY A 330 -21.80 -4.36 11.06
C GLY A 330 -22.99 -4.94 11.85
N GLY A 331 -23.10 -4.52 13.11
CA GLY A 331 -24.33 -4.53 13.91
C GLY A 331 -24.84 -5.85 14.50
N GLY A 332 -24.79 -5.95 15.83
CA GLY A 332 -25.83 -6.61 16.63
C GLY A 332 -25.31 -7.61 17.65
N GLY A 333 -25.13 -7.17 18.90
CA GLY A 333 -25.02 -8.02 20.10
C GLY A 333 -26.33 -8.78 20.40
N GLY A 334 -26.85 -9.51 19.42
CA GLY A 334 -28.03 -10.35 19.53
C GLY A 334 -27.67 -11.77 19.14
N ARG A 335 -27.73 -12.68 20.11
CA ARG A 335 -27.82 -14.13 19.86
C ARG A 335 -29.01 -14.38 18.93
N GLY A 336 -28.76 -14.48 17.63
CA GLY A 336 -29.80 -14.74 16.64
C GLY A 336 -29.19 -15.03 15.27
N LEU A 337 -28.97 -16.32 15.00
CA LEU A 337 -28.90 -16.96 13.67
C LEU A 337 -28.65 -16.01 12.47
N ALA A 338 -27.49 -15.35 12.43
CA ALA A 338 -27.14 -14.46 11.33
C ALA A 338 -26.45 -15.30 10.25
N LEU A 339 -27.24 -15.71 9.24
CA LEU A 339 -26.82 -16.35 7.99
C LEU A 339 -25.41 -15.87 7.60
N SER A 340 -24.48 -16.81 7.40
CA SER A 340 -23.17 -16.49 6.86
C SER A 340 -23.37 -15.74 5.54
N PRO A 341 -22.73 -14.58 5.34
CA PRO A 341 -22.81 -13.88 4.07
C PRO A 341 -22.40 -14.83 2.94
N ASP A 342 -23.28 -15.02 1.95
CA ASP A 342 -22.97 -15.83 0.78
C ASP A 342 -21.74 -15.23 0.08
N ARG A 343 -20.74 -16.06 -0.21
CA ARG A 343 -19.57 -15.73 -1.02
C ARG A 343 -19.95 -14.90 -2.26
N ASN A 344 -21.04 -15.26 -2.93
CA ASN A 344 -21.50 -14.56 -4.12
C ASN A 344 -22.03 -13.16 -3.80
N PHE A 345 -22.71 -12.99 -2.67
CA PHE A 345 -23.21 -11.68 -2.25
C PHE A 345 -22.06 -10.71 -1.98
N LEU A 346 -21.01 -11.16 -1.28
CA LEU A 346 -19.83 -10.35 -1.02
C LEU A 346 -19.10 -9.98 -2.31
N LEU A 347 -18.82 -10.97 -3.17
CA LEU A 347 -18.16 -10.73 -4.46
C LEU A 347 -18.95 -9.76 -5.35
N ASN A 348 -20.28 -9.94 -5.44
CA ASN A 348 -21.13 -9.05 -6.22
C ASN A 348 -21.14 -7.63 -5.65
N SER A 349 -21.08 -7.47 -4.32
CA SER A 349 -21.00 -6.16 -3.66
C SER A 349 -19.67 -5.47 -3.98
N LEU A 350 -18.55 -6.19 -3.91
CA LEU A 350 -17.22 -5.66 -4.28
C LEU A 350 -17.19 -5.24 -5.76
N VAL A 351 -17.70 -6.09 -6.65
CA VAL A 351 -17.80 -5.79 -8.09
C VAL A 351 -18.68 -4.56 -8.35
N ALA A 352 -19.83 -4.43 -7.67
CA ALA A 352 -20.73 -3.31 -7.87
C ALA A 352 -20.15 -1.97 -7.37
N LYS A 353 -19.24 -2.01 -6.39
CA LYS A 353 -18.62 -0.81 -5.81
C LYS A 353 -17.24 -0.49 -6.38
N SER A 354 -16.63 -1.37 -7.18
CA SER A 354 -15.27 -1.17 -7.70
C SER A 354 -15.14 0.12 -8.50
N SER A 355 -16.07 0.40 -9.42
CA SER A 355 -16.03 1.64 -10.23
C SER A 355 -16.24 2.91 -9.40
N LEU A 356 -16.98 2.82 -8.30
CA LEU A 356 -17.11 3.95 -7.37
C LEU A 356 -15.76 4.23 -6.71
N VAL A 357 -15.09 3.20 -6.19
CA VAL A 357 -13.76 3.34 -5.57
C VAL A 357 -12.75 3.89 -6.57
N GLU A 358 -12.71 3.33 -7.78
CA GLU A 358 -11.85 3.83 -8.89
C GLU A 358 -12.07 5.33 -9.13
N SER A 359 -13.32 5.79 -9.17
CA SER A 359 -13.65 7.20 -9.41
C SER A 359 -13.36 8.12 -8.23
N VAL A 360 -13.62 7.68 -7.00
CA VAL A 360 -13.46 8.50 -5.79
C VAL A 360 -11.99 8.65 -5.43
N LEU A 361 -11.19 7.61 -5.68
CA LEU A 361 -9.77 7.59 -5.41
C LEU A 361 -8.93 7.98 -6.64
N ASP A 362 -9.56 8.29 -7.78
CA ASP A 362 -8.88 8.63 -9.04
C ASP A 362 -7.78 7.62 -9.41
N LEU A 363 -8.12 6.32 -9.28
CA LEU A 363 -7.13 5.25 -9.47
C LEU A 363 -6.73 5.14 -10.94
N PRO A 364 -5.44 4.98 -11.25
CA PRO A 364 -4.96 4.85 -12.62
C PRO A 364 -5.23 3.47 -13.23
N PHE A 365 -5.81 2.53 -12.47
CA PHE A 365 -6.05 1.14 -12.87
C PHE A 365 -7.46 0.64 -12.47
N PRO A 366 -8.02 -0.34 -13.19
CA PRO A 366 -9.31 -0.93 -12.87
C PRO A 366 -9.21 -1.97 -11.73
N CYS A 367 -9.86 -1.72 -10.60
CA CYS A 367 -9.95 -2.64 -9.46
C CYS A 367 -10.65 -3.97 -9.83
N LEU A 368 -11.62 -3.91 -10.76
CA LEU A 368 -12.45 -5.06 -11.12
C LEU A 368 -11.64 -6.29 -11.58
N GLN A 369 -10.51 -6.08 -12.25
CA GLN A 369 -9.69 -7.17 -12.76
C GLN A 369 -9.10 -7.99 -11.60
N TYR A 370 -8.54 -7.31 -10.59
CA TYR A 370 -7.95 -7.93 -9.40
C TYR A 370 -8.98 -8.69 -8.56
N ILE A 371 -10.18 -8.11 -8.38
CA ILE A 371 -11.26 -8.73 -7.60
C ILE A 371 -11.73 -10.04 -8.25
N LYS A 372 -11.86 -10.09 -9.58
CA LYS A 372 -12.40 -11.26 -10.27
C LYS A 372 -11.46 -12.45 -10.31
N THR A 373 -10.15 -12.21 -10.40
CA THR A 373 -9.17 -13.28 -10.61
C THR A 373 -8.64 -13.86 -9.30
N GLY A 374 -8.57 -13.07 -8.23
CA GLY A 374 -7.91 -13.45 -6.99
C GLY A 374 -8.82 -13.82 -5.81
N PHE A 375 -10.13 -13.62 -5.92
CA PHE A 375 -11.02 -13.66 -4.77
C PHE A 375 -11.31 -15.08 -4.24
N ALA A 376 -11.07 -15.26 -2.95
CA ALA A 376 -11.52 -16.43 -2.20
C ALA A 376 -12.09 -16.02 -0.83
N PHE A 377 -13.22 -16.60 -0.46
CA PHE A 377 -13.83 -16.41 0.86
C PHE A 377 -13.17 -17.34 1.87
N ILE A 378 -13.02 -16.89 3.12
CA ILE A 378 -12.46 -17.72 4.20
C ILE A 378 -13.62 -18.32 4.99
N ASP A 379 -13.76 -19.65 4.91
CA ASP A 379 -14.81 -20.44 5.58
C ASP A 379 -14.55 -20.76 7.06
#